data_AF-A0A7S3I5A9-F1
#
_entry.id   AF-A0A7S3I5A9-F1
#
_cell.length_a   1.000
_cell.length_b   1.000
_cell.length_c   1.000
_cell.angle_alpha   90.00
_cell.angle_beta   90.00
_cell.angle_gamma   90.00
#
_symmetry.space_group_name_H-M   'P 1'
#
loop_
_entity.id
_entity.type
_entity.pdbx_description
1 polymer ?
#
loop_
_entity_poly.entity_id
_entity_poly.type
_entity_poly.pdbx_seq_one_letter_code
_entity_poly.pdbx_strand_id
1 'polypeptide(L)'
;MVKPMQTNEFVKDDFVIAQKQILPLVMVVIFLLPIYKLTSSIVGERLNKTKDVARSMGISESAYWLSWFLYYTLGMTLVTLVMAALLTFLVFKYSEFQLVFVVLWLYGLSLFAYIVFISALFTKPTLASIVGSLLFFASSFVDIIVRDPHMEEHLKLAASLVPSIAVQRCFDALAELERQRQ
;
A
#
# COMPACT_ATOMS: atom_id res chain seq x y z
N MET A 1 -38.65 -14.81 -35.20
CA MET A 1 -37.44 -15.46 -34.67
C MET A 1 -36.87 -14.59 -33.57
N VAL A 2 -37.31 -14.81 -32.33
CA VAL A 2 -36.75 -14.12 -31.16
C VAL A 2 -35.37 -14.73 -30.95
N LYS A 3 -34.33 -13.92 -31.19
CA LYS A 3 -32.96 -14.27 -30.82
C LYS A 3 -32.95 -14.33 -29.29
N PRO A 4 -32.68 -15.49 -28.65
CA PRO A 4 -32.66 -15.57 -27.20
C PRO A 4 -31.62 -14.57 -26.69
N MET A 5 -32.00 -13.81 -25.66
CA MET A 5 -31.08 -12.94 -24.94
C MET A 5 -29.91 -13.82 -24.49
N GLN A 6 -28.70 -13.51 -24.96
CA GLN A 6 -27.53 -14.26 -24.52
C GLN A 6 -27.36 -13.99 -23.04
N THR A 7 -27.74 -14.96 -22.21
CA THR A 7 -27.23 -15.04 -20.86
C THR A 7 -25.75 -15.27 -21.06
N ASN A 8 -24.95 -14.19 -21.01
CA ASN A 8 -23.53 -14.32 -20.77
C ASN A 8 -23.42 -15.30 -19.62
N GLU A 9 -22.75 -16.43 -19.84
CA GLU A 9 -22.44 -17.35 -18.76
C GLU A 9 -21.80 -16.49 -17.68
N PHE A 10 -22.54 -16.22 -16.61
CA PHE A 10 -21.98 -15.70 -15.39
C PHE A 10 -21.11 -16.85 -14.89
N VAL A 11 -19.91 -16.96 -15.45
CA VAL A 11 -18.79 -17.60 -14.78
C VAL A 11 -18.62 -16.73 -13.54
N LYS A 12 -19.34 -17.13 -12.51
CA LYS A 12 -19.19 -16.64 -11.15
C LYS A 12 -17.83 -17.20 -10.75
N ASP A 13 -16.78 -16.54 -11.23
CA ASP A 13 -15.42 -16.96 -10.95
C ASP A 13 -15.21 -16.73 -9.46
N ASP A 14 -15.46 -17.77 -8.66
CA ASP A 14 -15.09 -17.85 -7.26
C ASP A 14 -13.61 -17.49 -7.10
N PHE A 15 -12.80 -17.74 -8.14
CA PHE A 15 -11.43 -17.28 -8.25
C PHE A 15 -11.27 -15.75 -8.21
N VAL A 16 -12.05 -14.98 -8.98
CA VAL A 16 -11.98 -13.51 -9.01
C VAL A 16 -12.48 -12.92 -7.68
N ILE A 17 -13.48 -13.54 -7.05
CA ILE A 17 -13.98 -13.11 -5.74
C ILE A 17 -12.92 -13.39 -4.65
N ALA A 18 -12.34 -14.59 -4.65
CA ALA A 18 -11.26 -14.96 -3.74
C ALA A 18 -10.03 -14.07 -3.94
N GLN A 19 -9.67 -13.76 -5.19
CA GLN A 19 -8.60 -12.83 -5.54
C GLN A 19 -8.86 -11.44 -4.96
N LYS A 20 -10.07 -10.87 -5.11
CA LYS A 20 -10.43 -9.56 -4.54
C LYS A 20 -10.31 -9.51 -3.01
N GLN A 21 -10.55 -10.62 -2.32
CA GLN A 21 -10.50 -10.66 -0.86
C GLN A 21 -9.11 -11.01 -0.30
N ILE A 22 -8.39 -11.93 -0.95
CA ILE A 22 -7.11 -12.45 -0.47
C ILE A 22 -5.94 -11.57 -0.90
N LEU A 23 -5.95 -11.06 -2.14
CA LEU A 23 -4.83 -10.29 -2.71
C LEU A 23 -4.49 -9.04 -1.86
N PRO A 24 -5.45 -8.22 -1.41
CA PRO A 24 -5.13 -7.05 -0.60
C PRO A 24 -4.58 -7.43 0.77
N LEU A 25 -5.06 -8.52 1.37
CA LEU A 25 -4.56 -9.01 2.65
C LEU A 25 -3.11 -9.50 2.53
N VAL A 26 -2.79 -10.21 1.45
CA VAL A 26 -1.40 -10.64 1.16
C VAL A 26 -0.49 -9.42 0.98
N MET A 27 -0.95 -8.37 0.29
CA MET A 27 -0.20 -7.12 0.16
C MET A 27 0.09 -6.49 1.51
N VAL A 28 -0.91 -6.37 2.39
CA VAL A 28 -0.73 -5.81 3.74
C VAL A 28 0.35 -6.57 4.51
N VAL A 29 0.34 -7.91 4.45
CA VAL A 29 1.31 -8.76 5.15
C VAL A 29 2.72 -8.58 4.61
N ILE A 30 2.91 -8.55 3.28
CA ILE A 30 4.22 -8.36 2.65
C ILE A 30 4.83 -7.03 3.05
N PHE A 31 4.03 -5.97 3.08
CA PHE A 31 4.47 -4.61 3.38
C PHE A 31 4.65 -4.32 4.88
N LEU A 32 4.16 -5.20 5.75
CA LEU A 32 4.30 -5.08 7.21
C LEU A 32 5.78 -5.14 7.64
N LEU A 33 6.59 -5.96 6.99
CA LEU A 33 8.03 -6.07 7.28
C LEU A 33 8.81 -4.78 6.93
N PRO A 34 8.68 -4.19 5.72
CA PRO A 34 9.22 -2.88 5.41
C PRO A 34 8.79 -1.79 6.41
N ILE A 35 7.51 -1.73 6.76
CA ILE A 35 6.98 -0.74 7.73
C ILE A 35 7.69 -0.89 9.07
N TYR A 36 7.75 -2.10 9.61
CA TYR A 36 8.40 -2.38 10.89
C TYR A 36 9.88 -1.96 10.87
N LYS A 37 10.63 -2.39 9.85
CA LYS A 37 12.08 -2.14 9.75
C LYS A 37 12.38 -0.66 9.60
N LEU A 38 11.70 0.04 8.71
CA LEU A 38 11.95 1.45 8.44
C LEU A 38 11.52 2.34 9.61
N THR A 39 10.37 2.06 10.22
CA THR A 39 9.92 2.79 11.42
C THR A 39 10.95 2.66 12.55
N SER A 40 11.43 1.43 12.79
CA SER A 40 12.44 1.17 13.82
C SER A 40 13.76 1.91 13.53
N SER A 41 14.21 1.89 12.28
CA SER A 41 15.45 2.55 11.87
C SER A 41 15.37 4.06 12.02
N ILE A 42 14.29 4.69 11.54
CA ILE A 42 14.10 6.15 11.60
C ILE A 42 14.01 6.63 13.06
N VAL A 43 13.26 5.93 13.91
CA VAL A 43 13.13 6.29 15.33
C VAL A 43 14.41 5.99 16.11
N GLY A 44 15.10 4.89 15.78
CA GLY A 44 16.38 4.52 16.38
C GLY A 44 17.48 5.55 16.09
N GLU A 45 17.56 6.05 14.86
CA GLU A 45 18.50 7.13 14.50
C GLU A 45 18.20 8.45 15.20
N ARG A 46 16.93 8.76 15.45
CA ARG A 46 16.54 9.93 16.23
C ARG A 46 16.99 9.82 17.69
N LEU A 47 16.88 8.65 18.29
CA LEU A 47 17.31 8.40 19.68
C LEU A 47 18.81 8.48 19.87
N ASN A 48 19.57 7.93 18.93
CA ASN A 48 21.04 7.94 18.98
C ASN A 48 21.63 9.32 18.66
N LYS A 49 20.78 10.35 18.48
CA LYS A 49 21.18 11.71 18.12
C LYS A 49 22.05 11.76 16.87
N THR A 50 21.92 10.80 15.96
CA THR A 50 22.66 10.81 14.68
C THR A 50 22.33 12.08 13.90
N LYS A 51 21.12 12.63 14.08
CA LYS A 51 20.76 13.97 13.59
C LYS A 51 21.58 15.10 14.23
N ASP A 52 21.84 15.08 15.53
CA ASP A 52 22.65 16.11 16.19
C ASP A 52 24.13 15.99 15.82
N VAL A 53 24.62 14.76 15.60
CA VAL A 53 25.96 14.49 15.06
C VAL A 53 26.07 14.95 13.60
N ALA A 54 25.06 14.71 12.76
CA ALA A 54 25.01 15.21 11.39
C ALA A 54 24.92 16.74 11.35
N ARG A 55 24.17 17.35 12.28
CA ARG A 55 24.06 18.80 12.43
C ARG A 55 25.36 19.43 12.91
N SER A 56 26.11 18.78 13.81
CA SER A 56 27.44 19.25 14.23
C SER A 56 28.49 19.08 13.13
N MET A 57 28.27 18.18 12.17
CA MET A 57 29.05 18.03 10.93
C MET A 57 28.62 19.00 9.81
N GLY A 58 27.64 19.88 10.03
CA GLY A 58 27.22 20.90 9.06
C GLY A 58 26.19 20.43 8.01
N ILE A 59 25.60 19.25 8.18
CA ILE A 59 24.57 18.74 7.26
C ILE A 59 23.22 19.39 7.59
N SER A 60 22.56 19.95 6.58
CA SER A 60 21.21 20.53 6.72
C SER A 60 20.16 19.45 6.99
N GLU A 61 19.16 19.76 7.80
CA GLU A 61 18.09 18.82 8.15
C GLU A 61 17.31 18.34 6.89
N SER A 62 17.23 19.19 5.86
CA SER A 62 16.65 18.85 4.56
C SER A 62 17.42 17.77 3.82
N ALA A 63 18.76 17.80 3.83
CA ALA A 63 19.57 16.80 3.15
C ALA A 63 19.42 15.40 3.76
N TYR A 64 19.27 15.33 5.09
CA TYR A 64 19.00 14.07 5.79
C TYR A 64 17.67 13.44 5.35
N TRP A 65 16.60 14.22 5.33
CA TRP A 65 15.29 13.73 4.90
C TRP A 65 15.27 13.34 3.43
N LEU A 66 15.99 14.07 2.59
CA LEU A 66 16.09 13.77 1.16
C LEU A 66 16.90 12.48 0.92
N SER A 67 17.95 12.23 1.70
CA SER A 67 18.68 10.95 1.68
C SER A 67 17.77 9.77 2.06
N TRP A 68 16.98 9.92 3.13
CA TRP A 68 16.03 8.90 3.56
C TRP A 68 14.93 8.63 2.53
N PHE A 69 14.40 9.69 1.92
CA PHE A 69 13.45 9.58 0.83
C PHE A 69 14.05 8.85 -0.37
N LEU A 70 15.24 9.24 -0.82
CA LEU A 70 15.90 8.63 -1.98
C LEU A 70 16.24 7.16 -1.73
N TYR A 71 16.77 6.83 -0.56
CA TYR A 71 17.05 5.46 -0.14
C TYR A 71 15.78 4.60 -0.16
N TYR A 72 14.69 5.14 0.40
CA TYR A 72 13.39 4.45 0.40
C TYR A 72 12.84 4.28 -1.01
N THR A 73 12.78 5.33 -1.82
CA THR A 73 12.24 5.29 -3.18
C THR A 73 13.02 4.30 -4.04
N LEU A 74 14.36 4.29 -3.98
CA LEU A 74 15.17 3.34 -4.74
C LEU A 74 14.89 1.89 -4.32
N GLY A 75 14.91 1.59 -3.01
CA GLY A 75 14.57 0.25 -2.53
C GLY A 75 13.15 -0.18 -2.93
N MET A 76 12.19 0.74 -2.83
CA MET A 76 10.79 0.50 -3.13
C MET A 76 10.55 0.28 -4.62
N THR A 77 11.26 0.97 -5.52
CA THR A 77 11.16 0.73 -6.97
C THR A 77 11.52 -0.71 -7.34
N LEU A 78 12.60 -1.25 -6.76
CA LEU A 78 13.02 -2.63 -7.01
C LEU A 78 11.98 -3.64 -6.50
N VAL A 79 11.48 -3.44 -5.27
CA VAL A 79 10.47 -4.32 -4.68
C VAL A 79 9.16 -4.28 -5.47
N THR A 80 8.69 -3.10 -5.86
CA THR A 80 7.46 -2.94 -6.65
C THR A 80 7.58 -3.49 -8.06
N LEU A 81 8.77 -3.41 -8.69
CA LEU A 81 9.01 -3.99 -10.01
C LEU A 81 8.89 -5.51 -9.99
N VAL A 82 9.54 -6.17 -9.02
CA VAL A 82 9.43 -7.62 -8.84
C VAL A 82 7.98 -8.02 -8.52
N MET A 83 7.32 -7.28 -7.63
CA MET A 83 5.94 -7.56 -7.24
C MET A 83 4.96 -7.38 -8.40
N ALA A 84 5.14 -6.34 -9.22
CA ALA A 84 4.33 -6.11 -10.42
C ALA A 84 4.49 -7.24 -11.44
N ALA A 85 5.72 -7.76 -11.62
CA ALA A 85 5.97 -8.89 -12.51
C ALA A 85 5.27 -10.15 -12.03
N LEU A 86 5.36 -10.45 -10.73
CA LEU A 86 4.67 -11.59 -10.12
C LEU A 86 3.15 -11.47 -10.25
N LEU A 87 2.57 -10.29 -9.97
CA LEU A 87 1.12 -10.07 -10.07
C LEU A 87 0.62 -10.18 -11.51
N THR A 88 1.36 -9.65 -12.47
CA THR A 88 0.97 -9.72 -13.88
C THR A 88 1.02 -11.17 -14.39
N PHE A 89 1.99 -11.98 -13.92
CA PHE A 89 2.10 -13.37 -14.36
C PHE A 89 1.12 -14.32 -13.68
N LEU A 90 0.85 -14.14 -12.37
CA LEU A 90 0.02 -15.06 -11.58
C LEU A 90 -1.47 -14.66 -11.53
N VAL A 91 -1.78 -13.37 -11.59
CA VAL A 91 -3.07 -12.84 -11.09
C VAL A 91 -3.84 -12.07 -12.16
N PHE A 92 -3.18 -11.19 -12.92
CA PHE A 92 -3.83 -10.33 -13.92
C PHE A 92 -3.48 -10.76 -15.34
N LYS A 93 -4.37 -11.51 -16.00
CA LYS A 93 -4.09 -12.08 -17.34
C LYS A 93 -4.22 -11.05 -18.47
N TYR A 94 -5.00 -9.98 -18.26
CA TYR A 94 -5.30 -8.97 -19.30
C TYR A 94 -4.87 -7.54 -18.94
N SER A 95 -4.25 -7.34 -17.77
CA SER A 95 -3.81 -6.02 -17.32
C SER A 95 -2.42 -5.68 -17.84
N GLU A 96 -2.23 -4.43 -18.27
CA GLU A 96 -0.92 -3.94 -18.70
C GLU A 96 0.04 -3.88 -17.51
N PHE A 97 1.22 -4.48 -17.65
CA PHE A 97 2.28 -4.47 -16.62
C PHE A 97 2.58 -3.05 -16.09
N GLN A 98 2.59 -2.06 -16.97
CA GLN A 98 2.87 -0.67 -16.62
C GLN A 98 1.84 -0.08 -15.64
N LEU A 99 0.56 -0.42 -15.77
CA LEU A 99 -0.49 0.07 -14.88
C LEU A 99 -0.33 -0.51 -13.47
N VAL A 100 -0.10 -1.83 -13.38
CA VAL A 100 0.12 -2.52 -12.10
C VAL A 100 1.36 -1.97 -11.40
N PHE A 101 2.44 -1.73 -12.14
CA PHE A 101 3.66 -1.14 -11.61
C PHE A 101 3.44 0.26 -11.03
N VAL A 102 2.78 1.16 -11.77
CA VAL A 102 2.52 2.53 -11.32
C VAL A 102 1.66 2.55 -10.06
N VAL A 103 0.63 1.72 -9.98
CA VAL A 103 -0.23 1.59 -8.79
C VAL A 103 0.57 1.15 -7.56
N LEU A 104 1.38 0.09 -7.71
CA LEU A 104 2.22 -0.41 -6.62
C LEU A 104 3.29 0.60 -6.20
N TRP A 105 3.84 1.34 -7.16
CA TRP A 105 4.84 2.37 -6.89
C TRP A 105 4.26 3.56 -6.12
N LEU A 106 3.09 4.07 -6.51
CA LEU A 106 2.37 5.10 -5.75
C LEU A 106 2.01 4.63 -4.34
N TYR A 107 1.58 3.37 -4.21
CA TYR A 107 1.30 2.77 -2.90
C TYR A 107 2.54 2.74 -2.01
N GLY A 108 3.71 2.39 -2.57
CA GLY A 108 4.99 2.49 -1.86
C GLY A 108 5.29 3.91 -1.38
N LEU A 109 5.09 4.93 -2.22
CA LEU A 109 5.29 6.33 -1.79
C LEU A 109 4.33 6.74 -0.66
N SER A 110 3.08 6.31 -0.71
CA SER A 110 2.08 6.57 0.34
C SER A 110 2.47 5.90 1.67
N LEU A 111 3.02 4.69 1.62
CA LEU A 111 3.58 3.99 2.78
C LEU A 111 4.73 4.75 3.44
N PHE A 112 5.59 5.42 2.66
CA PHE A 112 6.64 6.27 3.24
C PHE A 112 6.05 7.40 4.09
N ALA A 113 5.04 8.09 3.56
CA ALA A 113 4.37 9.18 4.29
C ALA A 113 3.76 8.66 5.59
N TYR A 114 3.13 7.48 5.57
CA TYR A 114 2.62 6.80 6.76
C TYR A 114 3.72 6.49 7.78
N ILE A 115 4.86 5.93 7.35
CA ILE A 115 5.99 5.61 8.24
C ILE A 115 6.54 6.88 8.88
N VAL A 116 6.73 7.95 8.09
CA VAL A 116 7.21 9.25 8.60
C VAL A 116 6.23 9.82 9.62
N PHE A 117 4.93 9.75 9.34
CA PHE A 117 3.87 10.18 10.25
C PHE A 117 3.92 9.43 11.60
N ILE A 118 3.95 8.09 11.57
CA ILE A 118 4.04 7.27 12.78
C ILE A 118 5.35 7.54 13.52
N SER A 119 6.47 7.66 12.81
CA SER A 119 7.77 7.94 13.42
C SER A 119 7.81 9.28 14.17
N ALA A 120 6.94 10.24 13.82
CA ALA A 120 6.84 11.53 14.51
C ALA A 120 6.13 11.45 15.86
N LEU A 121 5.25 10.46 16.06
CA LEU A 121 4.44 10.33 17.27
C LEU A 121 5.16 9.59 18.41
N PHE A 122 6.21 8.82 18.09
CA PHE A 122 6.86 7.92 19.05
C PHE A 122 8.36 8.18 19.17
N THR A 123 8.86 8.12 20.41
CA THR A 123 10.29 8.25 20.73
C THR A 123 11.00 6.90 20.81
N LYS A 124 10.29 5.81 21.14
CA LYS A 124 10.87 4.47 21.32
C LYS A 124 10.71 3.62 20.04
N PRO A 125 11.80 3.09 19.43
CA PRO A 125 11.76 2.45 18.10
C PRO A 125 10.97 1.15 18.08
N THR A 126 11.15 0.29 19.08
CA THR A 126 10.41 -0.97 19.19
C THR A 126 8.91 -0.73 19.34
N LEU A 127 8.51 0.25 20.18
CA LEU A 127 7.09 0.58 20.35
C LEU A 127 6.49 1.20 19.09
N ALA A 128 7.20 2.16 18.46
CA ALA A 128 6.76 2.79 17.23
C ALA A 128 6.49 1.77 16.12
N SER A 129 7.38 0.79 16.00
CA SER A 129 7.30 -0.23 14.95
C SER A 129 6.18 -1.23 15.19
N ILE A 130 6.00 -1.68 16.44
CA ILE A 130 4.90 -2.58 16.81
C ILE A 130 3.55 -1.87 16.61
N VAL A 131 3.40 -0.67 17.17
CA VAL A 131 2.15 0.10 17.08
C VAL A 131 1.85 0.51 15.64
N GLY A 132 2.86 0.97 14.89
CA GLY A 132 2.72 1.33 13.48
C GLY A 132 2.30 0.16 12.60
N SER A 133 2.87 -1.02 12.83
CA SER A 133 2.50 -2.24 12.10
C SER A 133 1.10 -2.72 12.50
N LEU A 134 0.76 -2.65 13.79
CA LEU A 134 -0.55 -3.03 14.30
C LEU A 134 -1.65 -2.11 13.77
N LEU A 135 -1.41 -0.80 13.73
CA LEU A 135 -2.37 0.19 13.21
C LEU A 135 -2.57 0.03 11.70
N PHE A 136 -1.51 -0.27 10.96
CA PHE A 136 -1.59 -0.58 9.54
C PHE A 136 -2.41 -1.85 9.29
N PHE A 137 -2.17 -2.91 10.08
CA PHE A 137 -2.94 -4.15 10.01
C PHE A 137 -4.41 -3.93 10.39
N ALA A 138 -4.70 -3.20 11.48
CA ALA A 138 -6.06 -2.88 11.90
C ALA A 138 -6.82 -2.08 10.84
N SER A 139 -6.16 -1.13 10.17
CA SER A 139 -6.76 -0.34 9.09
C SER A 139 -7.23 -1.20 7.91
N SER A 140 -6.65 -2.38 7.72
CA SER A 140 -7.02 -3.31 6.64
C SER A 140 -8.38 -3.96 6.87
N PHE A 141 -8.83 -4.08 8.13
CA PHE A 141 -10.18 -4.54 8.48
C PHE A 141 -11.22 -3.43 8.36
N VAL A 142 -10.82 -2.16 8.55
CA VAL A 142 -11.70 -1.00 8.41
C VAL A 142 -12.27 -0.92 6.99
N ASP A 143 -11.54 -1.39 5.97
CA ASP A 143 -12.02 -1.45 4.59
C ASP A 143 -13.31 -2.26 4.43
N ILE A 144 -13.52 -3.30 5.23
CA ILE A 144 -14.76 -4.10 5.19
C ILE A 144 -15.98 -3.20 5.46
N ILE A 145 -15.82 -2.23 6.36
CA ILE A 145 -16.87 -1.27 6.74
C ILE A 145 -16.98 -0.17 5.68
N VAL A 146 -15.85 0.30 5.14
CA VAL A 146 -15.81 1.36 4.12
C VAL A 146 -16.40 0.90 2.78
N ARG A 147 -16.39 -0.41 2.51
CA ARG A 147 -16.95 -1.01 1.30
C ARG A 147 -18.48 -0.98 1.24
N ASP A 148 -19.15 -0.62 2.33
CA ASP A 148 -20.61 -0.56 2.38
C ASP A 148 -21.15 0.55 1.44
N PRO A 149 -22.13 0.24 0.56
CA PRO A 149 -22.72 1.22 -0.36
C PRO A 149 -23.35 2.42 0.35
N HIS A 150 -23.84 2.22 1.58
CA HIS A 150 -24.63 3.21 2.32
C HIS A 150 -23.79 4.28 3.04
N MET A 151 -22.46 4.20 2.98
CA MET A 151 -21.55 5.17 3.61
C MET A 151 -21.40 6.46 2.78
N GLU A 152 -21.34 7.60 3.48
CA GLU A 152 -21.19 8.93 2.91
C GLU A 152 -19.85 9.09 2.16
N GLU A 153 -19.88 9.78 1.02
CA GLU A 153 -18.74 9.86 0.08
C GLU A 153 -17.52 10.55 0.71
N HIS A 154 -17.75 11.55 1.57
CA HIS A 154 -16.69 12.25 2.27
C HIS A 154 -15.92 11.35 3.25
N LEU A 155 -16.59 10.38 3.87
CA LEU A 155 -15.94 9.46 4.80
C LEU A 155 -15.13 8.40 4.05
N LYS A 156 -15.59 8.00 2.85
CA LYS A 156 -14.81 7.16 1.93
C LYS A 156 -13.53 7.86 1.46
N LEU A 157 -13.61 9.16 1.15
CA LEU A 157 -12.45 9.98 0.79
C LEU A 157 -11.47 10.12 1.96
N ALA A 158 -11.97 10.39 3.18
CA ALA A 158 -11.12 10.48 4.37
C ALA A 158 -10.45 9.13 4.70
N ALA A 159 -11.17 8.01 4.52
CA ALA A 159 -10.63 6.68 4.71
C ALA A 159 -9.54 6.33 3.67
N SER A 160 -9.67 6.82 2.43
CA SER A 160 -8.67 6.61 1.36
C SER A 160 -7.31 7.25 1.64
N LEU A 161 -7.23 8.14 2.65
CA LEU A 161 -5.98 8.76 3.08
C LEU A 161 -5.04 7.74 3.75
N VAL A 162 -5.61 6.63 4.26
CA VAL A 162 -4.83 5.52 4.78
C VAL A 162 -4.34 4.65 3.62
N PRO A 163 -3.02 4.38 3.50
CA PRO A 163 -2.46 3.66 2.37
C PRO A 163 -3.08 2.26 2.15
N SER A 164 -3.44 1.57 3.24
CA SER A 164 -4.06 0.23 3.16
C SER A 164 -5.44 0.26 2.47
N ILE A 165 -6.26 1.27 2.76
CA ILE A 165 -7.61 1.40 2.19
C ILE A 165 -7.52 1.87 0.73
N ALA A 166 -6.57 2.78 0.43
CA ALA A 166 -6.31 3.23 -0.93
C ALA A 166 -5.96 2.08 -1.88
N VAL A 167 -5.06 1.18 -1.45
CA VAL A 167 -4.63 0.07 -2.30
C VAL A 167 -5.76 -0.95 -2.52
N GLN A 168 -6.59 -1.20 -1.50
CA GLN A 168 -7.77 -2.05 -1.61
C GLN A 168 -8.77 -1.52 -2.65
N ARG A 169 -9.10 -0.22 -2.59
CA ARG A 169 -9.96 0.43 -3.59
C ARG A 169 -9.34 0.41 -4.99
N CYS A 170 -8.02 0.58 -5.09
CA CYS A 170 -7.34 0.51 -6.39
C CYS A 170 -7.41 -0.90 -7.01
N PHE A 171 -7.28 -1.96 -6.21
CA PHE A 171 -7.45 -3.34 -6.70
C PHE A 171 -8.90 -3.65 -7.07
N ASP A 172 -9.87 -3.14 -6.31
CA ASP A 172 -11.29 -3.24 -6.65
C ASP A 172 -11.57 -2.63 -8.04
N ALA A 173 -11.07 -1.41 -8.27
CA ALA A 173 -11.18 -0.70 -9.55
C ALA A 173 -10.44 -1.42 -10.69
N LEU A 174 -9.22 -1.91 -10.44
CA LEU A 174 -8.45 -2.65 -11.45
C LEU A 174 -9.18 -3.92 -11.90
N ALA A 175 -9.81 -4.63 -10.97
CA ALA A 175 -10.57 -5.84 -11.27
C ALA A 175 -11.91 -5.56 -11.98
N GLU A 176 -12.49 -4.36 -11.80
CA GLU A 176 -13.64 -3.92 -12.61
C GLU A 176 -13.21 -3.59 -14.05
N LEU A 177 -12.07 -2.94 -14.23
CA LEU A 177 -11.49 -2.67 -15.55
C LEU A 177 -11.12 -3.97 -16.29
N GLU A 178 -10.61 -4.98 -15.58
CA GLU A 178 -10.32 -6.28 -16.17
C GLU A 178 -11.60 -7.00 -16.63
N ARG A 179 -12.70 -6.91 -15.87
CA ARG A 179 -14.02 -7.43 -16.29
C ARG A 179 -14.58 -6.75 -17.52
N GLN A 180 -14.32 -5.45 -17.71
CA GLN A 180 -14.78 -4.72 -18.90
C GLN A 180 -13.97 -5.05 -20.16
N ARG A 181 -12.76 -5.61 -20.01
CA ARG A 181 -11.91 -6.05 -21.13
C ARG A 181 -12.16 -7.50 -21.57
N GLN A 182 -12.86 -8.31 -20.77
CA GLN A 182 -13.32 -9.66 -21.12
C GLN A 182 -14.64 -9.60 -21.91
#